data_AF-A0A950KPJ4-F1
#
_entry.id   AF-A0A950KPJ4-F1
#
_cell.length_a   1.000
_cell.length_b   1.000
_cell.length_c   1.000
_cell.angle_alpha   90.00
_cell.angle_beta   90.00
_cell.angle_gamma   90.00
#
_symmetry.space_group_name_H-M   'P 1'
#
loop_
_entity.id
_entity.type
_entity.pdbx_description
1 polymer ?
#
loop_
_entity_poly.entity_id
_entity_poly.type
_entity_poly.pdbx_seq_one_letter_code
_entity_poly.pdbx_strand_id
1 'polypeptide(L)'
;RIAADPPEGVRLGVLEGDVQGSLDADRLATLHVPVTQLNTDPGFGGECHLDANMVRSALPALPLEDIDLLVIENVGNLVCPAEFRVGEDVRAMVCSVAEGEDKPLKYPLMFRACELVLINKIDLLEHLEFDLERFLYYLDQVHPGVQHMLMSARTGVGVEAWRDWLGSVAHRQRVAA
;
A
#
# COMPACT_ATOMS: atom_id res chain seq x y z
N ARG A 1 7.04 2.54 -9.33
CA ARG A 1 8.04 3.63 -9.16
C ARG A 1 8.95 3.34 -7.98
N ILE A 2 8.41 3.16 -6.77
CA ILE A 2 9.22 2.78 -5.59
C ILE A 2 10.05 1.51 -5.81
N ALA A 3 9.46 0.45 -6.38
CA ALA A 3 10.23 -0.76 -6.67
C ALA A 3 11.36 -0.56 -7.70
N ALA A 4 11.25 0.45 -8.57
CA ALA A 4 12.29 0.76 -9.55
C ALA A 4 13.37 1.70 -8.99
N ASP A 5 13.04 2.41 -7.93
CA ASP A 5 13.83 3.48 -7.35
C ASP A 5 13.50 3.57 -5.85
N PRO A 6 14.00 2.62 -5.04
CA PRO A 6 13.68 2.53 -3.61
C PRO A 6 14.32 3.70 -2.82
N PRO A 7 13.99 3.84 -1.52
CA PRO A 7 14.72 4.77 -0.66
C PRO A 7 16.23 4.49 -0.68
N GLU A 8 17.04 5.55 -0.61
CA GLU A 8 18.49 5.43 -0.73
C GLU A 8 19.06 4.48 0.35
N GLY A 9 19.85 3.49 -0.08
CA GLY A 9 20.48 2.52 0.82
C GLY A 9 19.51 1.52 1.46
N VAL A 10 18.27 1.39 0.98
CA VAL A 10 17.28 0.42 1.46
C VAL A 10 17.12 -0.71 0.45
N ARG A 11 17.36 -1.96 0.88
CA ARG A 11 17.07 -3.16 0.11
C ARG A 11 15.58 -3.50 0.22
N LEU A 12 14.84 -3.30 -0.86
CA LEU A 12 13.40 -3.51 -0.90
C LEU A 12 13.06 -4.93 -1.38
N GLY A 13 12.11 -5.58 -0.71
CA GLY A 13 11.41 -6.76 -1.23
C GLY A 13 9.91 -6.50 -1.34
N VAL A 14 9.22 -7.28 -2.17
CA VAL A 14 7.76 -7.20 -2.35
C VAL A 14 7.11 -8.58 -2.17
N LEU A 15 6.04 -8.62 -1.39
CA LEU A 15 5.08 -9.72 -1.37
C LEU A 15 3.80 -9.20 -2.00
N GLU A 16 3.45 -9.75 -3.14
CA GLU A 16 2.24 -9.41 -3.87
C GLU A 16 1.14 -10.41 -3.48
N GLY A 17 -0.05 -9.88 -3.13
CA GLY A 17 -1.24 -10.69 -2.91
C GLY A 17 -2.39 -10.27 -3.81
N ASP A 18 -2.87 -11.19 -4.64
CA ASP A 18 -4.04 -11.02 -5.49
C ASP A 18 -4.94 -12.26 -5.42
N VAL A 19 -6.17 -12.14 -5.89
CA VAL A 19 -7.10 -13.27 -6.02
C VAL A 19 -6.50 -14.31 -6.96
N GLN A 20 -6.05 -13.89 -8.13
CA GLN A 20 -5.51 -14.79 -9.13
C GLN A 20 -4.58 -14.05 -10.09
N GLY A 21 -3.47 -14.71 -10.44
CA GLY A 21 -2.59 -14.28 -11.52
C GLY A 21 -1.18 -14.04 -11.02
N SER A 22 -0.40 -13.36 -11.85
CA SER A 22 0.96 -12.95 -11.54
C SER A 22 1.30 -11.61 -12.20
N LEU A 23 0.31 -10.88 -12.74
CA LEU A 23 0.57 -9.74 -13.61
C LEU A 23 1.37 -8.65 -12.89
N ASP A 24 1.06 -8.38 -11.62
CA ASP A 24 1.76 -7.36 -10.85
C ASP A 24 3.13 -7.86 -10.37
N ALA A 25 3.25 -9.12 -9.93
CA ALA A 25 4.55 -9.72 -9.64
C ALA A 25 5.48 -9.77 -10.86
N ASP A 26 4.97 -10.14 -12.05
CA ASP A 26 5.72 -10.21 -13.31
C ASP A 26 6.23 -8.83 -13.72
N ARG A 27 5.42 -7.79 -13.55
CA ARG A 27 5.83 -6.39 -13.80
C ARG A 27 6.95 -5.98 -12.85
N LEU A 28 6.85 -6.34 -11.56
CA LEU A 28 7.83 -5.99 -10.55
C LEU A 28 9.14 -6.79 -10.66
N ALA A 29 9.07 -8.05 -11.10
CA ALA A 29 10.24 -8.91 -11.29
C ALA A 29 11.26 -8.32 -12.28
N THR A 30 10.81 -7.46 -13.20
CA THR A 30 11.71 -6.73 -14.12
C THR A 30 12.58 -5.67 -13.45
N LEU A 31 12.28 -5.31 -12.19
CA LEU A 31 12.91 -4.21 -11.45
C LEU A 31 14.04 -4.65 -10.52
N HIS A 32 14.47 -5.91 -10.60
CA HIS A 32 15.59 -6.48 -9.81
C HIS A 32 15.41 -6.39 -8.29
N VAL A 33 14.16 -6.32 -7.82
CA VAL A 33 13.79 -6.49 -6.42
C VAL A 33 13.31 -7.92 -6.19
N PRO A 34 13.56 -8.55 -5.02
CA PRO A 34 12.92 -9.81 -4.67
C PRO A 34 11.41 -9.65 -4.63
N VAL A 35 10.69 -10.51 -5.36
CA VAL A 35 9.22 -10.54 -5.41
C VAL A 35 8.73 -11.95 -5.16
N THR A 36 7.72 -12.11 -4.31
CA THR A 36 6.94 -13.35 -4.24
C THR A 36 5.46 -13.05 -4.46
N GLN A 37 4.80 -13.92 -5.21
CA GLN A 37 3.36 -13.88 -5.48
C GLN A 37 2.63 -14.76 -4.47
N LEU A 38 1.48 -14.31 -3.99
CA LEU A 38 0.55 -15.06 -3.16
C LEU A 38 -0.86 -14.97 -3.76
N ASN A 39 -1.32 -16.06 -4.37
CA ASN A 39 -2.69 -16.12 -4.86
C ASN A 39 -3.64 -16.65 -3.78
N THR A 40 -4.77 -15.96 -3.61
CA THR A 40 -5.79 -16.35 -2.62
C THR A 40 -6.86 -17.29 -3.19
N ASP A 41 -6.76 -17.69 -4.47
CA ASP A 41 -7.70 -18.56 -5.20
C ASP A 41 -7.96 -19.98 -4.65
N PRO A 42 -7.16 -20.62 -3.77
CA PRO A 42 -7.45 -21.99 -3.31
C PRO A 42 -8.75 -22.20 -2.48
N GLY A 43 -9.70 -21.26 -2.50
CA GLY A 43 -11.03 -21.30 -1.86
C GLY A 43 -12.22 -21.16 -2.84
N PHE A 44 -13.40 -20.81 -2.32
CA PHE A 44 -14.63 -20.61 -3.12
C PHE A 44 -14.64 -19.20 -3.75
N GLY A 45 -13.86 -19.00 -4.82
CA GLY A 45 -13.77 -17.72 -5.54
C GLY A 45 -12.63 -16.79 -5.09
N GLY A 46 -11.72 -17.32 -4.25
CA GLY A 46 -10.58 -16.61 -3.69
C GLY A 46 -10.91 -15.69 -2.50
N GLU A 47 -9.95 -15.47 -1.61
CA GLU A 47 -10.12 -14.60 -0.44
C GLU A 47 -9.95 -13.11 -0.82
N CYS A 48 -10.81 -12.26 -0.28
CA CYS A 48 -10.83 -10.82 -0.56
C CYS A 48 -9.75 -9.99 0.18
N HIS A 49 -8.84 -10.67 0.88
CA HIS A 49 -7.78 -10.10 1.71
C HIS A 49 -6.66 -11.12 1.93
N LEU A 50 -5.50 -10.62 2.35
CA LEU A 50 -4.45 -11.43 2.98
C LEU A 50 -4.65 -11.51 4.49
N ASP A 51 -4.37 -12.67 5.07
CA ASP A 51 -4.21 -12.86 6.50
C ASP A 51 -2.74 -13.15 6.90
N ALA A 52 -2.44 -13.13 8.20
CA ALA A 52 -1.08 -13.37 8.70
C ALA A 52 -0.56 -14.80 8.42
N ASN A 53 -1.43 -15.81 8.31
CA ASN A 53 -1.02 -17.17 7.97
C ASN A 53 -0.62 -17.28 6.50
N MET A 54 -1.36 -16.61 5.62
CA MET A 54 -1.05 -16.48 4.20
C MET A 54 0.30 -15.78 4.03
N VAL A 55 0.48 -14.59 4.61
CA VAL A 55 1.76 -13.88 4.52
C VAL A 55 2.90 -14.74 5.05
N ARG A 56 2.75 -15.36 6.23
CA ARG A 56 3.75 -16.26 6.80
C ARG A 56 4.13 -17.42 5.88
N SER A 57 3.20 -17.97 5.11
CA SER A 57 3.48 -19.11 4.22
C SER A 57 4.32 -18.72 3.00
N ALA A 58 4.24 -17.46 2.56
CA ALA A 58 5.01 -16.92 1.45
C ALA A 58 6.39 -16.35 1.86
N LEU A 59 6.56 -15.95 3.13
CA LEU A 59 7.83 -15.40 3.63
C LEU A 59 9.08 -16.26 3.32
N PRO A 60 9.06 -17.61 3.40
CA PRO A 60 10.25 -18.43 3.08
C PRO A 60 10.73 -18.34 1.63
N ALA A 61 9.92 -17.82 0.70
CA ALA A 61 10.31 -17.61 -0.69
C ALA A 61 11.14 -16.32 -0.90
N LEU A 62 11.21 -15.45 0.12
CA LEU A 62 11.97 -14.21 0.10
C LEU A 62 13.29 -14.35 0.86
N PRO A 63 14.40 -13.77 0.36
CA PRO A 63 15.66 -13.71 1.09
C PRO A 63 15.58 -12.62 2.17
N LEU A 64 14.87 -12.89 3.27
CA LEU A 64 14.56 -11.88 4.30
C LEU A 64 15.82 -11.30 4.96
N GLU A 65 16.91 -12.07 5.09
CA GLU A 65 18.20 -11.52 5.54
C GLU A 65 18.74 -10.39 4.64
N ASP A 66 18.31 -10.38 3.37
CA ASP A 66 18.73 -9.41 2.37
C ASP A 66 17.74 -8.27 2.13
N ILE A 67 16.68 -8.19 2.94
CA ILE A 67 15.63 -7.18 2.82
C ILE A 67 15.62 -6.28 4.06
N ASP A 68 15.60 -4.97 3.83
CA ASP A 68 15.49 -3.96 4.88
C ASP A 68 14.07 -3.40 4.99
N LEU A 69 13.30 -3.49 3.91
CA LEU A 69 11.91 -3.08 3.82
C LEU A 69 11.15 -4.09 2.97
N LEU A 70 10.17 -4.75 3.57
CA LEU A 70 9.22 -5.59 2.84
C LEU A 70 7.91 -4.82 2.64
N VAL A 71 7.52 -4.62 1.38
CA VAL A 71 6.19 -4.09 1.04
C VAL A 71 5.26 -5.26 0.76
N ILE A 72 4.15 -5.31 1.50
CA ILE A 72 3.07 -6.28 1.27
C ILE A 72 1.96 -5.56 0.52
N GLU A 73 1.77 -5.89 -0.74
CA GLU A 73 0.61 -5.44 -1.52
C GLU A 73 -0.56 -6.39 -1.26
N ASN A 74 -1.64 -5.86 -0.68
CA ASN A 74 -2.81 -6.65 -0.34
C ASN A 74 -3.81 -6.64 -1.51
N VAL A 75 -4.77 -7.56 -1.48
CA VAL A 75 -5.85 -7.65 -2.47
C VAL A 75 -6.61 -6.31 -2.52
N GLY A 76 -6.92 -5.85 -3.72
CA GLY A 76 -7.60 -4.57 -3.97
C GLY A 76 -9.01 -4.50 -3.38
N ASN A 77 -9.14 -4.16 -2.10
CA ASN A 77 -10.40 -4.14 -1.37
C ASN A 77 -10.34 -3.15 -0.18
N LEU A 78 -11.35 -2.28 -0.04
CA LEU A 78 -11.43 -1.28 1.05
C LEU A 78 -12.23 -1.76 2.27
N VAL A 79 -12.67 -3.02 2.29
CA VAL A 79 -13.50 -3.60 3.35
C VAL A 79 -12.73 -4.69 4.08
N CYS A 80 -12.48 -5.83 3.42
CA CYS A 80 -11.94 -7.01 4.08
C CYS A 80 -10.58 -6.74 4.74
N PRO A 81 -9.57 -6.14 4.06
CA PRO A 81 -8.22 -6.04 4.63
C PRO A 81 -8.13 -5.14 5.87
N ALA A 82 -9.13 -4.29 6.12
CA ALA A 82 -9.13 -3.39 7.29
C ALA A 82 -9.23 -4.16 8.62
N GLU A 83 -9.76 -5.38 8.60
CA GLU A 83 -9.97 -6.21 9.79
C GLU A 83 -8.77 -7.12 10.12
N PHE A 84 -7.80 -7.25 9.22
CA PHE A 84 -6.72 -8.22 9.34
C PHE A 84 -5.36 -7.52 9.46
N ARG A 85 -4.64 -7.86 10.53
CA ARG A 85 -3.20 -7.60 10.63
C ARG A 85 -2.50 -8.79 9.97
N VAL A 86 -1.56 -8.51 9.08
CA VAL A 86 -0.78 -9.55 8.38
C VAL A 86 0.62 -9.73 8.96
N GLY A 87 0.97 -8.92 9.96
CA GLY A 87 2.29 -8.91 10.61
C GLY A 87 3.14 -7.70 10.20
N GLU A 88 2.52 -6.70 9.57
CA GLU A 88 3.15 -5.46 9.15
C GLU A 88 3.44 -4.51 10.32
N ASP A 89 4.53 -3.75 10.22
CA ASP A 89 4.88 -2.69 11.18
C ASP A 89 3.95 -1.47 11.07
N VAL A 90 3.61 -1.11 9.83
CA VAL A 90 2.80 0.06 9.47
C VAL A 90 1.94 -0.25 8.24
N ARG A 91 0.82 0.44 8.11
CA ARG A 91 -0.13 0.35 7.00
C ARG A 91 -0.23 1.70 6.30
N ALA A 92 0.01 1.67 4.99
CA ALA A 92 -0.32 2.77 4.10
C ALA A 92 -1.48 2.35 3.18
N MET A 93 -2.49 3.22 3.05
CA MET A 93 -3.62 3.00 2.14
C MET A 93 -3.47 3.91 0.93
N VAL A 94 -3.73 3.39 -0.27
CA VAL A 94 -3.83 4.19 -1.50
C VAL A 94 -5.31 4.38 -1.84
N CYS A 95 -5.74 5.63 -1.99
CA CYS A 95 -7.05 5.99 -2.52
C CYS A 95 -6.86 6.89 -3.75
N SER A 96 -7.55 6.59 -4.84
CA SER A 96 -7.51 7.37 -6.07
C SER A 96 -8.61 8.43 -6.08
N VAL A 97 -8.31 9.65 -6.56
CA VAL A 97 -9.33 10.70 -6.74
C VAL A 97 -10.47 10.27 -7.68
N ALA A 98 -10.22 9.34 -8.60
CA ALA A 98 -11.26 8.76 -9.47
C ALA A 98 -12.29 7.88 -8.74
N GLU A 99 -12.08 7.58 -7.46
CA GLU A 99 -13.02 6.80 -6.65
C GLU A 99 -14.14 7.66 -6.05
N GLY A 100 -13.97 8.99 -6.01
CA GLY A 100 -14.93 9.95 -5.43
C GLY A 100 -14.61 10.34 -3.99
N GLU A 101 -15.00 11.55 -3.60
CA GLU A 101 -14.59 12.18 -2.34
C GLU A 101 -15.24 11.58 -1.08
N ASP A 102 -16.28 10.76 -1.26
CA ASP A 102 -17.09 10.18 -0.18
C ASP A 102 -16.48 8.91 0.45
N LYS A 103 -15.35 8.42 -0.07
CA LYS A 103 -14.72 7.16 0.35
C LYS A 103 -14.39 7.09 1.84
N PRO A 104 -13.88 8.14 2.51
CA PRO A 104 -13.64 8.08 3.94
C PRO A 104 -14.90 7.74 4.75
N LEU A 105 -16.05 8.32 4.38
CA LEU A 105 -17.32 8.07 5.06
C LEU A 105 -17.92 6.70 4.74
N LYS A 106 -17.69 6.20 3.53
CA LYS A 106 -18.20 4.89 3.09
C LYS A 106 -17.40 3.72 3.65
N TYR A 107 -16.09 3.89 3.86
CA TYR A 107 -15.18 2.84 4.31
C TYR A 107 -14.38 3.24 5.56
N PRO A 108 -15.04 3.72 6.63
CA PRO A 108 -14.35 4.40 7.73
C PRO A 108 -13.36 3.50 8.47
N LEU A 109 -13.60 2.18 8.50
CA LEU A 109 -12.68 1.25 9.14
C LEU A 109 -11.32 1.19 8.44
N MET A 110 -11.30 1.15 7.11
CA MET A 110 -10.05 1.12 6.34
C MET A 110 -9.22 2.39 6.57
N PHE A 111 -9.87 3.55 6.49
CA PHE A 111 -9.21 4.83 6.73
C PHE A 111 -8.70 5.00 8.17
N ARG A 112 -9.34 4.35 9.15
CA ARG A 112 -8.87 4.34 10.55
C ARG A 112 -7.76 3.33 10.81
N ALA A 113 -7.60 2.33 9.95
CA ALA A 113 -6.64 1.26 10.14
C ALA A 113 -5.22 1.66 9.68
N CYS A 114 -5.06 2.64 8.80
CA CYS A 114 -3.77 3.04 8.25
C CYS A 114 -3.13 4.23 8.98
N GLU A 115 -1.80 4.21 9.05
CA GLU A 115 -0.99 5.32 9.55
C GLU A 115 -0.73 6.40 8.47
N LEU A 116 -0.90 6.05 7.19
CA LEU A 116 -0.74 6.97 6.06
C LEU A 116 -1.82 6.75 4.98
N VAL A 117 -2.39 7.86 4.48
CA VAL A 117 -3.29 7.87 3.33
C VAL A 117 -2.65 8.55 2.12
N LEU A 118 -2.41 7.78 1.06
CA LEU A 118 -1.92 8.28 -0.23
C LEU A 118 -3.11 8.60 -1.13
N ILE A 119 -3.31 9.89 -1.42
CA ILE A 119 -4.37 10.39 -2.31
C ILE A 119 -3.76 10.48 -3.71
N ASN A 120 -3.92 9.41 -4.49
CA ASN A 120 -3.22 9.22 -5.77
C ASN A 120 -4.07 9.69 -6.98
N LYS A 121 -3.40 9.79 -8.13
CA LYS A 121 -3.95 10.23 -9.42
C LYS A 121 -4.44 11.68 -9.43
N ILE A 122 -3.80 12.57 -8.65
CA ILE A 122 -4.17 13.99 -8.61
C ILE A 122 -4.04 14.69 -9.98
N ASP A 123 -3.29 14.09 -10.92
CA ASP A 123 -3.25 14.54 -12.31
C ASP A 123 -4.60 14.43 -13.03
N LEU A 124 -5.59 13.74 -12.45
CA LEU A 124 -6.94 13.65 -12.99
C LEU A 124 -7.91 14.69 -12.42
N LEU A 125 -7.50 15.51 -11.44
CA LEU A 125 -8.42 16.48 -10.80
C LEU A 125 -9.02 17.47 -11.79
N GLU A 126 -8.28 17.88 -12.82
CA GLU A 126 -8.81 18.76 -13.88
C GLU A 126 -9.86 18.09 -14.79
N HIS A 127 -10.02 16.77 -14.69
CA HIS A 127 -10.93 15.97 -15.51
C HIS A 127 -12.09 15.36 -14.69
N LEU A 128 -12.13 15.58 -13.39
CA LEU A 128 -13.09 14.97 -12.47
C LEU A 128 -13.85 16.05 -11.72
N GLU A 129 -15.13 15.80 -11.47
CA GLU A 129 -15.91 16.53 -10.47
C GLU A 129 -15.55 15.99 -9.09
N PHE A 130 -14.37 16.33 -8.59
CA PHE A 130 -13.86 15.91 -7.28
C PHE A 130 -13.50 17.12 -6.43
N ASP A 131 -14.08 17.19 -5.23
CA ASP A 131 -13.77 18.22 -4.25
C ASP A 131 -12.72 17.71 -3.25
N LEU A 132 -11.48 18.15 -3.42
CA LEU A 132 -10.37 17.74 -2.57
C LEU A 132 -10.51 18.26 -1.14
N GLU A 133 -10.99 19.49 -0.94
CA GLU A 133 -11.17 20.03 0.41
C GLU A 133 -12.23 19.22 1.16
N ARG A 134 -13.29 18.82 0.46
CA ARG A 134 -14.34 17.96 1.02
C ARG A 134 -13.83 16.56 1.36
N PHE A 135 -13.01 15.95 0.49
CA PHE A 135 -12.36 14.67 0.82
C PHE A 135 -11.52 14.79 2.09
N LEU A 136 -10.67 15.83 2.19
CA LEU A 136 -9.82 16.05 3.35
C LEU A 136 -10.63 16.32 4.63
N TYR A 137 -11.74 17.05 4.51
CA TYR A 137 -12.68 17.22 5.61
C TYR A 137 -13.24 15.88 6.09
N TYR A 138 -13.71 15.01 5.18
CA TYR A 138 -14.21 13.69 5.55
C TYR A 138 -13.13 12.77 6.11
N LEU A 139 -11.91 12.87 5.59
CA LEU A 139 -10.76 12.14 6.12
C LEU A 139 -10.50 12.51 7.58
N ASP A 140 -10.44 13.82 7.88
CA ASP A 140 -10.21 14.30 9.25
C ASP A 140 -11.36 13.93 10.19
N GLN A 141 -12.61 13.92 9.73
CA GLN A 141 -13.74 13.43 10.53
C GLN A 141 -13.61 11.93 10.89
N VAL A 142 -13.04 11.12 10.00
CA VAL A 142 -12.96 9.67 10.16
C VAL A 142 -11.73 9.24 10.93
N HIS A 143 -10.58 9.85 10.62
CA HIS A 143 -9.30 9.67 11.29
C HIS A 143 -8.62 11.03 11.49
N PRO A 144 -8.94 11.73 12.60
CA PRO A 144 -8.35 13.03 12.90
C PRO A 144 -6.83 12.97 12.93
N GLY A 145 -6.19 13.91 12.24
CA GLY A 145 -4.72 14.05 12.22
C GLY A 145 -3.95 12.92 11.53
N VAL A 146 -4.60 12.04 10.76
CA VAL A 146 -3.89 11.04 9.96
C VAL A 146 -2.95 11.70 8.97
N GLN A 147 -1.74 11.15 8.83
CA GLN A 147 -0.83 11.62 7.81
C GLN A 147 -1.42 11.30 6.43
N HIS A 148 -1.35 12.26 5.50
CA HIS A 148 -1.78 12.04 4.13
C HIS A 148 -0.86 12.75 3.14
N MET A 149 -0.82 12.26 1.91
CA MET A 149 0.00 12.83 0.83
C MET A 149 -0.78 12.88 -0.46
N LEU A 150 -0.72 14.02 -1.16
CA LEU A 150 -1.23 14.16 -2.52
C LEU A 150 -0.18 13.62 -3.50
N MET A 151 -0.60 12.72 -4.38
CA MET A 151 0.32 11.99 -5.26
C MET A 151 -0.22 11.81 -6.68
N SER A 152 0.70 11.77 -7.62
CA SER A 152 0.45 11.24 -8.96
C SER A 152 1.59 10.31 -9.32
N ALA A 153 1.32 9.00 -9.26
CA ALA A 153 2.26 7.99 -9.73
C ALA A 153 2.57 8.14 -11.24
N ARG A 154 1.72 8.83 -12.01
CA ARG A 154 1.97 9.11 -13.43
C ARG A 154 3.02 10.19 -13.60
N THR A 155 2.79 11.36 -13.00
CA THR A 155 3.65 12.55 -13.18
C THR A 155 4.88 12.56 -12.27
N GLY A 156 4.84 11.80 -11.16
CA GLY A 156 5.89 11.76 -10.15
C GLY A 156 5.65 12.69 -8.96
N VAL A 157 4.63 13.55 -9.00
CA VAL A 157 4.28 14.44 -7.87
C VAL A 157 4.02 13.60 -6.61
N GLY A 158 4.65 13.99 -5.50
CA GLY A 158 4.53 13.33 -4.19
C GLY A 158 5.27 12.00 -4.04
N VAL A 159 5.88 11.45 -5.10
CA VAL A 159 6.62 10.18 -5.04
C VAL A 159 7.84 10.27 -4.13
N GLU A 160 8.52 11.41 -4.11
CA GLU A 160 9.68 11.60 -3.24
C GLU A 160 9.30 11.64 -1.76
N ALA A 161 8.24 12.37 -1.41
CA ALA A 161 7.73 12.38 -0.03
C ALA A 161 7.29 10.98 0.44
N TRP A 162 6.73 10.17 -0.46
CA TRP A 162 6.41 8.77 -0.17
C TRP A 162 7.67 7.92 0.04
N ARG A 163 8.69 8.10 -0.80
CA ARG A 163 10.00 7.43 -0.65
C ARG A 163 10.64 7.79 0.70
N ASP A 164 10.65 9.06 1.07
CA ASP A 164 11.20 9.54 2.35
C ASP A 164 10.48 8.90 3.53
N TRP A 165 9.14 8.80 3.45
CA TRP A 165 8.36 8.15 4.49
C TRP A 165 8.72 6.67 4.64
N LEU A 166 8.84 5.93 3.53
CA LEU A 166 9.30 4.54 3.53
C LEU A 166 10.72 4.39 4.11
N GLY A 167 11.64 5.28 3.73
CA GLY A 167 12.98 5.32 4.31
C GLY A 167 12.95 5.53 5.83
N SER A 168 12.06 6.41 6.31
CA SER A 168 11.86 6.63 7.75
C SER A 168 11.36 5.39 8.48
N VAL A 169 10.47 4.60 7.86
CA VAL A 169 9.95 3.33 8.42
C VAL A 169 11.08 2.33 8.54
N ALA A 170 11.84 2.11 7.46
CA ALA A 170 12.96 1.16 7.44
C ALA A 170 14.05 1.53 8.47
N HIS A 171 14.33 2.83 8.65
CA HIS A 171 15.34 3.28 9.61
C HIS A 171 14.88 3.12 11.07
N ARG A 172 13.62 3.42 11.39
CA ARG A 172 13.09 3.29 12.76
C ARG A 172 13.25 1.87 13.31
N GLN A 173 13.01 0.85 12.50
CA GLN A 173 13.09 -0.55 12.95
C GLN A 173 14.52 -1.04 13.13
N ARG A 174 15.47 -0.59 12.30
CA ARG A 174 16.90 -0.91 12.47
C ARG A 174 17.49 -0.40 13.79
N VAL A 175 16.95 0.68 14.35
CA VAL A 175 17.40 1.25 15.62
C VAL A 175 16.73 0.57 16.82
N ALA A 176 15.57 -0.06 16.62
CA ALA A 176 14.82 -0.75 17.66
C ALA A 176 15.23 -2.23 17.86
N ALA A 177 15.87 -2.84 16.86
CA ALA A 177 16.41 -4.20 16.87
C ALA A 177 17.85 -4.27 17.41
#